data_AF-A0A9D8WMV2-F1
#
_entry.id   AF-A0A9D8WMV2-F1
#
_cell.length_a   1.000
_cell.length_b   1.000
_cell.length_c   1.000
_cell.angle_alpha   90.00
_cell.angle_beta   90.00
_cell.angle_gamma   90.00
#
_symmetry.space_group_name_H-M   'P 1'
#
loop_
_entity.id
_entity.type
_entity.pdbx_description
1 polymer ?
#
loop_
_entity_poly.entity_id
_entity_poly.type
_entity_poly.pdbx_seq_one_letter_code
_entity_poly.pdbx_strand_id
1 'polypeptide(L)'
;MEDFIHLHVHTYYSILDGQSKIKNLVDKAIADGQRGMAITDHGDMFGIKEFHDYVGGVNKKRKKEGLEPFKPIFGCEMYVAKHGPKEQMEGKQDMGGYHLIVLAKNEHGYRNLIKLVSNAWVDGFYMRPRTDRADLERYHEDLIVCSACIAGEVPAKILQDDIAGAREAIEWYHRVFGDDYYLELQRHEVKDPTIRANRETFPLQQKANKVLIELAQEYGIKLVCTNDAHFVDKENAEAHDHLLCISTGKDIDDPTRMLYSKQEWFKTKEEMWEVFSDVPEAMANTIEILDKVEIYSLDHDPIMPFFPIPESFGTEEEWRKKFTEQQLYDEFTSDENGQNQLSPEEGEKKISKLGGYEKLYRIKFEADYLAKLAYEGAERRYGKPIPDEVVERVKFELHIMKTMGFPGYFLIVQDFINSARDELGVMVGPGRSSAAGSVVAYCLGITKIDPLKYDLLFERFLNPDRISLPDIDTDFDDDGRGKVLKWVEDKYGHENCAHIITYATMA
;
A
#
# COMPACT_ATOMS: atom_id res chain seq x y z
N MET A 1 -23.28 29.25 2.76
CA MET A 1 -22.58 28.21 1.99
C MET A 1 -21.94 27.32 3.02
N GLU A 2 -22.34 26.06 3.05
CA GLU A 2 -21.70 25.06 3.90
C GLU A 2 -20.28 24.76 3.39
N ASP A 3 -19.39 24.34 4.29
CA ASP A 3 -18.07 23.85 3.90
C ASP A 3 -18.19 22.46 3.28
N PHE A 4 -17.19 22.04 2.50
CA PHE A 4 -17.26 20.80 1.73
C PHE A 4 -15.88 20.19 1.48
N ILE A 5 -15.84 18.87 1.41
CA ILE A 5 -14.70 18.10 0.90
C ILE A 5 -15.17 17.02 -0.08
N HIS A 6 -14.32 16.67 -1.05
CA HIS A 6 -14.59 15.52 -1.92
C HIS A 6 -14.26 14.19 -1.21
N LEU A 7 -15.21 13.25 -1.27
CA LEU A 7 -15.10 11.91 -0.68
C LEU A 7 -15.09 10.77 -1.70
N HIS A 8 -15.43 11.06 -2.96
CA HIS A 8 -15.49 10.11 -4.07
C HIS A 8 -14.67 10.70 -5.22
N VAL A 9 -13.42 10.24 -5.36
CA VAL A 9 -12.42 10.82 -6.25
C VAL A 9 -11.55 9.74 -6.86
N HIS A 10 -11.56 9.67 -8.18
CA HIS A 10 -10.72 8.80 -8.99
C HIS A 10 -9.48 9.54 -9.44
N THR A 11 -8.33 8.93 -9.16
CA THR A 11 -7.03 9.34 -9.65
C THR A 11 -6.70 8.57 -10.93
N TYR A 12 -5.54 8.84 -11.54
CA TYR A 12 -5.08 8.01 -12.65
C TYR A 12 -4.81 6.54 -12.28
N TYR A 13 -4.85 6.20 -10.98
CA TYR A 13 -4.73 4.81 -10.52
C TYR A 13 -6.02 4.02 -10.70
N SER A 14 -7.16 4.68 -10.92
CA SER A 14 -8.31 4.09 -11.60
C SER A 14 -7.99 3.89 -13.08
N ILE A 15 -7.15 2.89 -13.35
CA ILE A 15 -6.47 2.68 -14.64
C ILE A 15 -7.48 2.59 -15.79
N LEU A 16 -7.23 3.40 -16.84
CA LEU A 16 -8.07 3.52 -18.05
C LEU A 16 -9.45 4.14 -17.83
N ASP A 17 -9.66 4.82 -16.70
CA ASP A 17 -10.87 5.61 -16.42
C ASP A 17 -10.49 6.98 -15.84
N GLY A 18 -9.94 6.99 -14.63
CA GLY A 18 -9.47 8.21 -13.99
C GLY A 18 -8.29 8.86 -14.71
N GLN A 19 -8.29 10.18 -14.77
CA GLN A 19 -7.25 10.99 -15.42
C GLN A 19 -6.43 11.83 -14.43
N SER A 20 -6.95 12.01 -13.21
CA SER A 20 -6.44 13.01 -12.27
C SER A 20 -5.11 12.64 -11.64
N LYS A 21 -4.12 13.53 -11.75
CA LYS A 21 -2.88 13.43 -10.95
C LYS A 21 -3.16 13.82 -9.51
N ILE A 22 -2.72 13.00 -8.56
CA ILE A 22 -2.88 13.20 -7.11
C ILE A 22 -2.42 14.61 -6.70
N LYS A 23 -1.22 15.01 -7.13
CA LYS A 23 -0.69 16.35 -6.87
C LYS A 23 -1.67 17.48 -7.25
N ASN A 24 -2.27 17.39 -8.43
CA ASN A 24 -3.14 18.44 -8.96
C ASN A 24 -4.46 18.50 -8.18
N LEU A 25 -5.01 17.35 -7.80
CA LEU A 25 -6.21 17.27 -6.96
C LEU A 25 -5.98 17.93 -5.59
N VAL A 26 -4.88 17.57 -4.92
CA VAL A 26 -4.54 18.12 -3.60
C VAL A 26 -4.31 19.62 -3.66
N ASP A 27 -3.55 20.09 -4.66
CA ASP A 27 -3.28 21.52 -4.84
C ASP A 27 -4.58 22.29 -5.09
N LYS A 28 -5.49 21.75 -5.90
CA LYS A 28 -6.80 22.35 -6.18
C LYS A 28 -7.69 22.38 -4.94
N ALA A 29 -7.77 21.29 -4.19
CA ALA A 29 -8.54 21.23 -2.93
C ALA A 29 -8.06 22.28 -1.92
N ILE A 30 -6.74 22.44 -1.78
CA ILE A 30 -6.15 23.45 -0.89
C ILE A 30 -6.41 24.86 -1.38
N ALA A 31 -6.26 25.11 -2.69
CA ALA A 31 -6.52 26.41 -3.30
C ALA A 31 -8.00 26.83 -3.14
N ASP A 32 -8.90 25.85 -3.18
CA ASP A 32 -10.34 26.00 -2.94
C ASP A 32 -10.70 26.10 -1.44
N GLY A 33 -9.71 26.02 -0.55
CA GLY A 33 -9.91 26.11 0.90
C GLY A 33 -10.65 24.92 1.49
N GLN A 34 -10.58 23.74 0.86
CA GLN A 34 -11.03 22.48 1.45
C GLN A 34 -10.04 22.01 2.51
N ARG A 35 -10.54 21.45 3.62
CA ARG A 35 -9.74 21.02 4.78
C ARG A 35 -9.10 19.63 4.60
N GLY A 36 -9.59 18.84 3.65
CA GLY A 36 -9.12 17.50 3.33
C GLY A 36 -9.79 16.97 2.07
N MET A 37 -9.44 15.75 1.68
CA MET A 37 -10.13 15.02 0.60
C MET A 37 -9.85 13.52 0.72
N ALA A 38 -10.72 12.70 0.13
CA ALA A 38 -10.45 11.29 -0.11
C ALA A 38 -9.88 11.03 -1.50
N ILE A 39 -9.21 9.88 -1.66
CA ILE A 39 -9.10 9.19 -2.95
C ILE A 39 -9.76 7.81 -2.80
N THR A 40 -10.49 7.39 -3.83
CA THR A 40 -11.35 6.19 -3.83
C THR A 40 -11.29 5.52 -5.20
N ASP A 41 -10.10 5.08 -5.60
CA ASP A 41 -9.89 4.46 -6.90
C ASP A 41 -10.67 3.13 -7.05
N HIS A 42 -10.93 2.74 -8.29
CA HIS A 42 -11.79 1.60 -8.65
C HIS A 42 -11.20 0.24 -8.25
N GLY A 43 -11.59 -0.26 -7.08
CA GLY A 43 -11.25 -1.60 -6.60
C GLY A 43 -9.76 -1.76 -6.27
N ASP A 44 -9.03 -0.67 -6.13
CA ASP A 44 -7.60 -0.67 -5.78
C ASP A 44 -7.23 0.46 -4.83
N MET A 45 -5.98 0.44 -4.38
CA MET A 45 -5.38 1.42 -3.47
C MET A 45 -3.99 1.83 -3.94
N PHE A 46 -3.72 1.74 -5.25
CA PHE A 46 -2.38 1.89 -5.82
C PHE A 46 -1.80 3.29 -5.56
N GLY A 47 -2.64 4.33 -5.56
CA GLY A 47 -2.25 5.71 -5.35
C GLY A 47 -2.08 6.15 -3.89
N ILE A 48 -2.42 5.30 -2.92
CA ILE A 48 -2.49 5.73 -1.51
C ILE A 48 -1.14 6.17 -0.95
N LYS A 49 -0.04 5.47 -1.27
CA LYS A 49 1.30 5.88 -0.80
C LYS A 49 1.75 7.19 -1.42
N GLU A 50 1.49 7.40 -2.71
CA GLU A 50 1.80 8.67 -3.39
C GLU A 50 1.01 9.83 -2.77
N PHE A 51 -0.28 9.62 -2.49
CA PHE A 51 -1.14 10.60 -1.84
C PHE A 51 -0.67 10.92 -0.42
N HIS A 52 -0.37 9.90 0.40
CA HIS A 52 0.22 10.06 1.73
C HIS A 52 1.51 10.91 1.67
N ASP A 53 2.43 10.58 0.77
CA ASP A 53 3.75 11.23 0.72
C ASP A 53 3.64 12.68 0.25
N TYR A 54 2.79 12.93 -0.76
CA TYR A 54 2.53 14.29 -1.24
C TYR A 54 1.91 15.15 -0.15
N VAL A 55 0.85 14.67 0.52
CA VAL A 55 0.19 15.39 1.61
C VAL A 55 1.11 15.56 2.82
N GLY A 56 1.96 14.58 3.13
CA GLY A 56 2.99 14.71 4.16
C GLY A 56 3.98 15.84 3.86
N GLY A 57 4.39 15.98 2.59
CA GLY A 57 5.21 17.10 2.13
C GLY A 57 4.49 18.45 2.23
N VAL A 58 3.22 18.51 1.85
CA VAL A 58 2.35 19.69 2.00
C VAL A 58 2.20 20.09 3.47
N ASN A 59 1.89 19.14 4.34
CA ASN A 59 1.67 19.39 5.76
C ASN A 59 2.93 19.83 6.49
N LYS A 60 4.12 19.35 6.07
CA LYS A 60 5.40 19.90 6.54
C LYS A 60 5.56 21.39 6.21
N LYS A 61 5.07 21.86 5.06
CA LYS A 61 5.08 23.29 4.68
C LYS A 61 4.04 24.07 5.48
N ARG A 62 2.80 23.61 5.51
CA ARG A 62 1.67 24.22 6.26
C ARG A 62 2.00 24.41 7.74
N LYS A 63 2.64 23.41 8.38
CA LYS A 63 3.10 23.49 9.76
C LYS A 63 4.11 24.63 9.99
N LYS A 64 5.02 24.88 9.04
CA LYS A 64 5.98 26.01 9.13
C LYS A 64 5.29 27.37 9.00
N GLU A 65 4.16 27.42 8.31
CA GLU A 65 3.34 28.62 8.09
C GLU A 65 2.28 28.82 9.18
N GLY A 66 2.18 27.90 10.16
CA GLY A 66 1.17 27.96 11.22
C GLY A 66 -0.24 27.60 10.76
N LEU A 67 -0.37 26.91 9.63
CA LEU A 67 -1.65 26.47 9.08
C LEU A 67 -2.00 25.06 9.56
N GLU A 68 -3.30 24.81 9.75
CA GLU A 68 -3.83 23.47 10.04
C GLU A 68 -3.47 22.46 8.94
N PRO A 69 -3.20 21.19 9.28
CA PRO A 69 -2.86 20.18 8.29
C PRO A 69 -4.04 19.91 7.36
N PHE A 70 -3.73 19.69 6.08
CA PHE A 70 -4.68 19.11 5.13
C PHE A 70 -4.82 17.62 5.44
N LYS A 71 -6.04 17.15 5.65
CA LYS A 71 -6.31 15.77 6.08
C LYS A 71 -6.52 14.86 4.87
N PRO A 72 -5.63 13.87 4.63
CA PRO A 72 -5.86 12.85 3.62
C PRO A 72 -6.82 11.79 4.17
N ILE A 73 -7.79 11.37 3.36
CA ILE A 73 -8.68 10.23 3.67
C ILE A 73 -8.33 9.10 2.68
N PHE A 74 -7.91 7.96 3.21
CA PHE A 74 -7.57 6.79 2.41
C PHE A 74 -8.81 5.94 2.20
N GLY A 75 -9.19 5.74 0.93
CA GLY A 75 -10.38 4.99 0.56
C GLY A 75 -10.21 4.16 -0.70
N CYS A 76 -11.29 3.50 -1.08
CA CYS A 76 -11.41 2.68 -2.27
C CYS A 76 -12.89 2.67 -2.70
N GLU A 77 -13.17 2.80 -3.99
CA GLU A 77 -14.49 2.44 -4.51
C GLU A 77 -14.48 0.94 -4.81
N MET A 78 -14.98 0.16 -3.86
CA MET A 78 -14.99 -1.29 -3.94
C MET A 78 -16.11 -1.79 -4.86
N TYR A 79 -15.85 -2.91 -5.53
CA TYR A 79 -16.89 -3.71 -6.17
C TYR A 79 -17.41 -4.77 -5.20
N VAL A 80 -18.72 -4.86 -5.00
CA VAL A 80 -19.37 -5.83 -4.10
C VAL A 80 -20.17 -6.83 -4.92
N ALA A 81 -19.96 -8.13 -4.71
CA ALA A 81 -20.70 -9.18 -5.41
C ALA A 81 -22.22 -9.04 -5.20
N LYS A 82 -23.00 -9.20 -6.27
CA LYS A 82 -24.46 -9.01 -6.23
C LYS A 82 -25.18 -10.16 -5.54
N HIS A 83 -24.61 -11.36 -5.63
CA HIS A 83 -25.22 -12.59 -5.18
C HIS A 83 -24.19 -13.45 -4.47
N GLY A 84 -24.48 -13.79 -3.21
CA GLY A 84 -23.71 -14.77 -2.47
C GLY A 84 -22.23 -14.39 -2.23
N PRO A 85 -21.38 -15.40 -1.99
CA PRO A 85 -19.94 -15.23 -1.79
C PRO A 85 -19.24 -14.70 -3.04
N LYS A 86 -18.20 -13.88 -2.88
CA LYS A 86 -17.43 -13.30 -4.00
C LYS A 86 -16.79 -14.35 -4.92
N GLU A 87 -16.54 -15.55 -4.41
CA GLU A 87 -15.98 -16.68 -5.13
C GLU A 87 -16.98 -17.27 -6.15
N GLN A 88 -18.27 -16.95 -6.04
CA GLN A 88 -19.29 -17.33 -7.03
C GLN A 88 -19.31 -16.32 -8.19
N MET A 89 -19.07 -16.83 -9.40
CA MET A 89 -18.88 -16.02 -10.61
C MET A 89 -19.77 -16.55 -11.72
N GLU A 90 -21.04 -16.13 -11.77
CA GLU A 90 -22.02 -16.65 -12.72
C GLU A 90 -22.47 -15.59 -13.73
N GLY A 91 -21.92 -15.71 -14.95
CA GLY A 91 -22.38 -14.95 -16.10
C GLY A 91 -22.09 -13.45 -16.02
N LYS A 92 -22.84 -12.66 -16.81
CA LYS A 92 -22.53 -11.24 -17.00
C LYS A 92 -22.84 -10.35 -15.80
N GLN A 93 -23.81 -10.73 -14.98
CA GLN A 93 -24.28 -9.93 -13.84
C GLN A 93 -23.22 -9.76 -12.74
N ASP A 94 -22.30 -10.72 -12.65
CA ASP A 94 -21.26 -10.80 -11.63
C ASP A 94 -19.92 -10.18 -12.07
N MET A 95 -19.82 -9.66 -13.31
CA MET A 95 -18.59 -9.05 -13.83
C MET A 95 -18.19 -7.76 -13.10
N GLY A 96 -19.16 -6.94 -12.69
CA GLY A 96 -18.90 -5.62 -12.10
C GLY A 96 -19.35 -5.45 -10.66
N GLY A 97 -20.22 -6.32 -10.12
CA GLY A 97 -20.77 -6.11 -8.79
C GLY A 97 -21.58 -4.81 -8.66
N TYR A 98 -21.77 -4.36 -7.42
CA TYR A 98 -22.23 -3.02 -7.04
C TYR A 98 -21.04 -2.18 -6.59
N HIS A 99 -21.11 -0.87 -6.78
CA HIS A 99 -20.09 0.03 -6.24
C HIS A 99 -20.37 0.35 -4.77
N LEU A 100 -19.31 0.52 -3.98
CA LEU A 100 -19.38 0.92 -2.57
C LEU A 100 -18.16 1.78 -2.24
N ILE A 101 -18.38 3.00 -1.75
CA ILE A 101 -17.29 3.82 -1.24
C ILE A 101 -16.95 3.36 0.15
N VAL A 102 -15.66 3.06 0.39
CA VAL A 102 -15.15 2.64 1.69
C VAL A 102 -13.97 3.54 2.08
N LEU A 103 -14.04 4.16 3.25
CA LEU A 103 -13.07 5.13 3.76
C LEU A 103 -12.51 4.67 5.11
N ALA A 104 -11.20 4.73 5.29
CA ALA A 104 -10.55 4.38 6.55
C ALA A 104 -10.52 5.57 7.53
N LYS A 105 -11.09 5.39 8.73
CA LYS A 105 -11.07 6.43 9.78
C LYS A 105 -9.68 6.63 10.40
N ASN A 106 -8.92 5.56 10.55
CA ASN A 106 -7.63 5.55 11.25
C ASN A 106 -6.74 4.41 10.71
N GLU A 107 -5.57 4.20 11.33
CA GLU A 107 -4.63 3.15 10.91
C GLU A 107 -5.24 1.73 10.98
N HIS A 108 -6.10 1.46 11.96
CA HIS A 108 -6.79 0.16 12.08
C HIS A 108 -7.77 -0.05 10.91
N GLY A 109 -8.60 0.96 10.62
CA GLY A 109 -9.48 0.96 9.45
C GLY A 109 -8.71 0.81 8.14
N TYR A 110 -7.54 1.44 8.01
CA TYR A 110 -6.67 1.28 6.84
C TYR A 110 -6.20 -0.16 6.65
N ARG A 111 -5.80 -0.84 7.73
CA ARG A 111 -5.41 -2.26 7.68
C ARG A 111 -6.59 -3.17 7.29
N ASN A 112 -7.78 -2.86 7.79
CA ASN A 112 -9.01 -3.56 7.39
C ASN A 112 -9.32 -3.35 5.90
N LEU A 113 -9.21 -2.11 5.41
CA LEU A 113 -9.40 -1.79 4.01
C LEU A 113 -8.38 -2.49 3.10
N ILE A 114 -7.09 -2.55 3.51
CA ILE A 114 -6.07 -3.33 2.79
C ILE A 114 -6.50 -4.80 2.67
N LYS A 115 -7.03 -5.40 3.74
CA LYS A 115 -7.48 -6.80 3.70
C LYS A 115 -8.67 -6.99 2.79
N LEU A 116 -9.67 -6.11 2.86
CA LEU A 116 -10.82 -6.12 1.95
C LEU A 116 -10.40 -6.05 0.48
N VAL A 117 -9.54 -5.09 0.13
CA VAL A 117 -9.06 -4.93 -1.25
C VAL A 117 -8.19 -6.11 -1.66
N SER A 118 -7.29 -6.58 -0.80
CA SER A 118 -6.44 -7.75 -1.10
C SER A 118 -7.26 -9.00 -1.36
N ASN A 119 -8.23 -9.33 -0.51
CA ASN A 119 -9.12 -10.48 -0.70
C ASN A 119 -9.96 -10.35 -1.97
N ALA A 120 -10.40 -9.14 -2.31
CA ALA A 120 -11.14 -8.89 -3.55
C ALA A 120 -10.31 -9.20 -4.81
N TRP A 121 -8.99 -8.98 -4.78
CA TRP A 121 -8.06 -9.34 -5.86
C TRP A 121 -7.67 -10.82 -5.85
N VAL A 122 -7.45 -11.41 -4.67
CA VAL A 122 -6.96 -12.80 -4.55
C VAL A 122 -8.08 -13.81 -4.74
N ASP A 123 -9.23 -13.60 -4.10
CA ASP A 123 -10.32 -14.58 -4.03
C ASP A 123 -11.53 -14.17 -4.89
N GLY A 124 -11.75 -12.86 -5.05
CA GLY A 124 -12.97 -12.31 -5.68
C GLY A 124 -12.83 -11.83 -7.12
N PHE A 125 -11.64 -11.90 -7.70
CA PHE A 125 -11.38 -11.32 -9.02
C PHE A 125 -12.07 -12.11 -10.13
N TYR A 126 -12.94 -11.42 -10.88
CA TYR A 126 -13.54 -11.95 -12.09
C TYR A 126 -13.17 -11.08 -13.30
N MET A 127 -13.97 -10.07 -13.60
CA MET A 127 -13.56 -8.95 -14.46
C MET A 127 -13.06 -7.75 -13.66
N ARG A 128 -13.56 -7.63 -12.43
CA ARG A 128 -13.18 -6.64 -11.42
C ARG A 128 -12.86 -7.37 -10.10
N PRO A 129 -12.01 -6.81 -9.23
CA PRO A 129 -11.76 -7.34 -7.89
C PRO A 129 -13.00 -7.09 -7.02
N ARG A 130 -13.74 -8.15 -6.67
CA ARG A 130 -15.01 -8.02 -5.93
C ARG A 130 -14.87 -8.51 -4.50
N THR A 131 -15.34 -7.73 -3.54
CA THR A 131 -15.59 -8.19 -2.17
C THR A 131 -17.01 -8.73 -2.04
N ASP A 132 -17.40 -9.16 -0.85
CA ASP A 132 -18.76 -9.56 -0.50
C ASP A 132 -19.16 -9.04 0.88
N ARG A 133 -20.42 -9.25 1.24
CA ARG A 133 -20.97 -8.85 2.53
C ARG A 133 -20.29 -9.56 3.72
N ALA A 134 -19.77 -10.78 3.56
CA ALA A 134 -19.12 -11.52 4.64
C ALA A 134 -17.74 -10.93 4.97
N ASP A 135 -16.96 -10.60 3.95
CA ASP A 135 -15.70 -9.88 4.10
C ASP A 135 -15.93 -8.49 4.70
N LEU A 136 -16.92 -7.75 4.18
CA LEU A 136 -17.30 -6.44 4.73
C LEU A 136 -17.67 -6.52 6.21
N GLU A 137 -18.52 -7.48 6.62
CA GLU A 137 -18.91 -7.67 8.03
C GLU A 137 -17.71 -8.12 8.89
N ARG A 138 -16.77 -8.89 8.34
CA ARG A 138 -15.56 -9.31 9.07
C ARG A 138 -14.57 -8.16 9.32
N TYR A 139 -14.45 -7.23 8.38
CA TYR A 139 -13.46 -6.15 8.41
C TYR A 139 -14.10 -4.76 8.53
N HIS A 140 -15.32 -4.65 9.06
CA HIS A 140 -16.09 -3.39 9.11
C HIS A 140 -15.53 -2.35 10.09
N GLU A 141 -14.79 -2.79 11.11
CA GLU A 141 -14.33 -1.91 12.19
C GLU A 141 -13.47 -0.76 11.63
N ASP A 142 -13.73 0.44 12.14
CA ASP A 142 -13.04 1.68 11.76
C ASP A 142 -13.17 2.11 10.28
N LEU A 143 -14.19 1.62 9.58
CA LEU A 143 -14.54 2.03 8.22
C LEU A 143 -15.80 2.90 8.18
N ILE A 144 -15.82 3.84 7.24
CA ILE A 144 -17.01 4.59 6.81
C ILE A 144 -17.39 4.11 5.41
N VAL A 145 -18.68 3.91 5.17
CA VAL A 145 -19.20 3.50 3.86
C VAL A 145 -20.28 4.42 3.32
N CYS A 146 -20.23 4.69 2.02
CA CYS A 146 -21.25 5.46 1.31
C CYS A 146 -21.90 4.62 0.21
N SER A 147 -23.19 4.80 -0.04
CA SER A 147 -23.96 3.99 -1.00
C SER A 147 -23.54 4.12 -2.47
N ALA A 148 -22.52 4.95 -2.77
CA ALA A 148 -21.90 5.15 -4.07
C ALA A 148 -22.83 5.77 -5.14
N CYS A 149 -22.37 5.72 -6.39
CA CYS A 149 -23.05 6.25 -7.57
C CYS A 149 -24.30 5.41 -7.94
N ILE A 150 -24.90 5.68 -9.10
CA ILE A 150 -26.07 4.91 -9.58
C ILE A 150 -25.78 3.41 -9.81
N ALA A 151 -24.51 3.00 -9.83
CA ALA A 151 -24.08 1.61 -9.87
C ALA A 151 -23.93 0.97 -8.47
N GLY A 152 -24.12 1.74 -7.40
CA GLY A 152 -24.19 1.22 -6.03
C GLY A 152 -25.44 0.39 -5.78
N GLU A 153 -25.41 -0.46 -4.75
CA GLU A 153 -26.45 -1.46 -4.49
C GLU A 153 -27.83 -0.83 -4.30
N VAL A 154 -27.93 0.17 -3.42
CA VAL A 154 -29.20 0.83 -3.09
C VAL A 154 -29.73 1.63 -4.28
N PRO A 155 -28.95 2.54 -4.92
CA PRO A 155 -29.41 3.26 -6.11
C PRO A 155 -29.81 2.33 -7.26
N ALA A 156 -29.03 1.27 -7.53
CA ALA A 156 -29.33 0.34 -8.62
C ALA A 156 -30.65 -0.41 -8.40
N LYS A 157 -30.94 -0.87 -7.17
CA LYS A 157 -32.20 -1.52 -6.82
C LYS A 157 -33.40 -0.56 -6.94
N ILE A 158 -33.23 0.71 -6.51
CA ILE A 158 -34.25 1.75 -6.70
C ILE A 158 -34.55 1.97 -8.19
N LEU A 159 -33.52 2.05 -9.04
CA LEU A 159 -33.70 2.26 -10.48
C LEU A 159 -34.41 1.10 -11.17
N GLN A 160 -34.23 -0.12 -10.66
CA GLN A 160 -34.92 -1.35 -11.08
C GLN A 160 -36.31 -1.53 -10.46
N ASP A 161 -36.80 -0.52 -9.72
CA ASP A 161 -38.07 -0.52 -8.99
C ASP A 161 -38.16 -1.62 -7.89
N ASP A 162 -37.01 -2.17 -7.46
CA ASP A 162 -36.89 -3.11 -6.33
C ASP A 162 -36.67 -2.36 -5.01
N ILE A 163 -37.73 -1.68 -4.55
CA ILE A 163 -37.69 -0.91 -3.30
C ILE A 163 -37.49 -1.83 -2.07
N ALA A 164 -38.01 -3.05 -2.12
CA ALA A 164 -37.84 -4.01 -1.03
C ALA A 164 -36.37 -4.43 -0.87
N GLY A 165 -35.68 -4.73 -1.97
CA GLY A 165 -34.26 -5.03 -1.93
C GLY A 165 -33.39 -3.82 -1.58
N ALA A 166 -33.80 -2.61 -1.96
CA ALA A 166 -33.10 -1.38 -1.55
C ALA A 166 -33.16 -1.20 -0.03
N ARG A 167 -34.32 -1.43 0.59
CA ARG A 167 -34.52 -1.42 2.05
C ARG A 167 -33.70 -2.48 2.75
N GLU A 168 -33.70 -3.71 2.24
CA GLU A 168 -32.89 -4.80 2.77
C GLU A 168 -31.40 -4.44 2.78
N ALA A 169 -30.89 -3.85 1.69
CA ALA A 169 -29.51 -3.42 1.62
C ALA A 169 -29.20 -2.33 2.64
N ILE A 170 -30.06 -1.31 2.76
CA ILE A 170 -29.93 -0.25 3.76
C ILE A 170 -29.88 -0.83 5.17
N GLU A 171 -30.81 -1.71 5.51
CA GLU A 171 -30.88 -2.36 6.82
C GLU A 171 -29.62 -3.17 7.12
N TRP A 172 -29.08 -3.86 6.10
CA TRP A 172 -27.84 -4.60 6.23
C TRP A 172 -26.63 -3.69 6.48
N TYR A 173 -26.41 -2.68 5.63
CA TYR A 173 -25.27 -1.76 5.80
C TYR A 173 -25.38 -0.97 7.11
N HIS A 174 -26.58 -0.50 7.47
CA HIS A 174 -26.79 0.23 8.73
C HIS A 174 -26.58 -0.67 9.95
N ARG A 175 -26.94 -1.95 9.89
CA ARG A 175 -26.64 -2.90 10.98
C ARG A 175 -25.14 -3.09 11.18
N VAL A 176 -24.37 -3.16 10.08
CA VAL A 176 -22.93 -3.47 10.12
C VAL A 176 -22.10 -2.23 10.46
N PHE A 177 -22.38 -1.09 9.84
CA PHE A 177 -21.58 0.12 9.95
C PHE A 177 -22.20 1.19 10.87
N GLY A 178 -23.45 1.02 11.29
CA GLY A 178 -24.13 1.95 12.21
C GLY A 178 -24.17 3.39 11.66
N ASP A 179 -23.66 4.32 12.47
CA ASP A 179 -23.57 5.76 12.14
C ASP A 179 -22.47 6.09 11.11
N ASP A 180 -21.67 5.10 10.71
CA ASP A 180 -20.64 5.23 9.68
C ASP A 180 -21.15 4.77 8.30
N TYR A 181 -22.45 4.54 8.14
CA TYR A 181 -23.10 4.37 6.85
C TYR A 181 -23.83 5.64 6.39
N TYR A 182 -23.57 6.05 5.14
CA TYR A 182 -24.16 7.24 4.53
C TYR A 182 -24.83 6.91 3.19
N LEU A 183 -25.93 7.59 2.89
CA LEU A 183 -26.55 7.54 1.57
C LEU A 183 -26.00 8.68 0.69
N GLU A 184 -25.45 8.32 -0.44
CA GLU A 184 -24.70 9.20 -1.32
C GLU A 184 -25.57 9.79 -2.43
N LEU A 185 -25.48 11.10 -2.61
CA LEU A 185 -26.18 11.85 -3.65
C LEU A 185 -25.18 12.41 -4.66
N GLN A 186 -25.46 12.19 -5.94
CA GLN A 186 -24.69 12.74 -7.06
C GLN A 186 -25.63 13.38 -8.08
N ARG A 187 -25.16 14.43 -8.77
CA ARG A 187 -25.96 15.20 -9.74
C ARG A 187 -25.07 15.75 -10.86
N HIS A 188 -25.20 15.15 -12.04
CA HIS A 188 -24.35 15.43 -13.20
C HIS A 188 -25.15 16.04 -14.37
N GLU A 189 -25.73 17.23 -14.16
CA GLU A 189 -26.55 17.89 -15.18
C GLU A 189 -25.71 18.54 -16.29
N VAL A 190 -25.97 18.15 -17.54
CA VAL A 190 -25.35 18.77 -18.71
C VAL A 190 -26.25 19.89 -19.25
N LYS A 191 -25.99 21.12 -18.83
CA LYS A 191 -26.79 22.30 -19.21
C LYS A 191 -26.53 22.78 -20.66
N ASP A 192 -25.32 22.60 -21.18
CA ASP A 192 -24.95 23.03 -22.53
C ASP A 192 -25.40 22.01 -23.59
N PRO A 193 -26.32 22.36 -24.51
CA PRO A 193 -26.80 21.43 -25.53
C PRO A 193 -25.78 21.12 -26.63
N THR A 194 -24.70 21.89 -26.75
CA THR A 194 -23.69 21.72 -27.81
C THR A 194 -22.66 20.64 -27.51
N ILE A 195 -22.52 20.25 -26.24
CA ILE A 195 -21.55 19.26 -25.79
C ILE A 195 -22.07 17.84 -26.05
N ARG A 196 -21.32 17.00 -26.77
CA ARG A 196 -21.60 15.56 -26.84
C ARG A 196 -21.22 14.90 -25.51
N ALA A 197 -22.23 14.46 -24.76
CA ALA A 197 -22.10 13.91 -23.41
C ALA A 197 -23.33 13.06 -23.06
N ASN A 198 -23.20 12.18 -22.08
CA ASN A 198 -24.31 11.41 -21.53
C ASN A 198 -25.28 12.34 -20.78
N ARG A 199 -26.54 12.31 -21.17
CA ARG A 199 -27.65 13.08 -20.56
C ARG A 199 -28.67 12.20 -19.86
N GLU A 200 -28.50 10.89 -19.91
CA GLU A 200 -29.38 9.91 -19.25
C GLU A 200 -29.02 9.78 -17.76
N THR A 201 -27.75 9.98 -17.40
CA THR A 201 -27.26 9.89 -16.03
C THR A 201 -28.03 10.80 -15.06
N PHE A 202 -28.21 12.09 -15.40
CA PHE A 202 -28.84 13.04 -14.47
C PHE A 202 -30.32 12.71 -14.16
N PRO A 203 -31.20 12.40 -15.14
CA PRO A 203 -32.55 11.92 -14.85
C PRO A 203 -32.58 10.67 -13.96
N LEU A 204 -31.68 9.71 -14.18
CA LEU A 204 -31.57 8.50 -13.35
C LEU A 204 -31.15 8.86 -11.92
N GLN A 205 -30.13 9.70 -11.77
CA GLN A 205 -29.72 10.23 -10.47
C GLN A 205 -30.87 10.90 -9.75
N GLN A 206 -31.67 11.75 -10.41
CA GLN A 206 -32.81 12.40 -9.77
C GLN A 206 -33.90 11.41 -9.35
N LYS A 207 -34.16 10.35 -10.13
CA LYS A 207 -35.06 9.25 -9.74
C LYS A 207 -34.54 8.55 -8.47
N ALA A 208 -33.27 8.19 -8.44
CA ALA A 208 -32.65 7.50 -7.30
C ALA A 208 -32.58 8.41 -6.05
N ASN A 209 -32.05 9.64 -6.20
CA ASN A 209 -31.88 10.63 -5.14
C ASN A 209 -33.19 10.93 -4.40
N LYS A 210 -34.32 11.04 -5.12
CA LYS A 210 -35.62 11.25 -4.48
C LYS A 210 -35.93 10.16 -3.45
N VAL A 211 -35.76 8.90 -3.85
CA VAL A 211 -36.05 7.75 -2.98
C VAL A 211 -34.97 7.59 -1.90
N LEU A 212 -33.70 7.88 -2.22
CA LEU A 212 -32.61 7.89 -1.22
C LEU A 212 -32.89 8.89 -0.10
N ILE A 213 -33.39 10.09 -0.42
CA ILE A 213 -33.78 11.09 0.58
C ILE A 213 -34.94 10.59 1.46
N GLU A 214 -35.96 9.97 0.85
CA GLU A 214 -37.08 9.38 1.59
C GLU A 214 -36.60 8.26 2.54
N LEU A 215 -35.74 7.36 2.06
CA LEU A 215 -35.18 6.26 2.85
C LEU A 215 -34.20 6.75 3.93
N ALA A 216 -33.40 7.78 3.64
CA ALA A 216 -32.53 8.43 4.62
C ALA A 216 -33.33 8.92 5.83
N GLN A 217 -34.44 9.63 5.58
CA GLN A 217 -35.33 10.11 6.63
C GLN A 217 -36.01 8.97 7.39
N GLU A 218 -36.45 7.93 6.68
CA GLU A 218 -37.14 6.79 7.28
C GLU A 218 -36.25 5.98 8.23
N TYR A 219 -35.01 5.70 7.82
CA TYR A 219 -34.06 4.90 8.60
C TYR A 219 -33.16 5.74 9.51
N GLY A 220 -33.26 7.07 9.46
CA GLY A 220 -32.41 7.96 10.25
C GLY A 220 -30.95 7.99 9.80
N ILE A 221 -30.70 7.71 8.52
CA ILE A 221 -29.35 7.64 7.93
C ILE A 221 -29.00 9.00 7.32
N LYS A 222 -27.76 9.44 7.50
CA LYS A 222 -27.30 10.73 6.98
C LYS A 222 -27.03 10.67 5.48
N LEU A 223 -27.34 11.78 4.81
CA LEU A 223 -27.04 11.99 3.40
C LEU A 223 -25.64 12.61 3.25
N VAL A 224 -24.93 12.26 2.20
CA VAL A 224 -23.69 12.92 1.79
C VAL A 224 -23.75 13.22 0.29
N CYS A 225 -23.20 14.35 -0.14
CA CYS A 225 -23.06 14.64 -1.57
C CYS A 225 -21.61 14.47 -2.03
N THR A 226 -21.45 13.94 -3.23
CA THR A 226 -20.13 13.80 -3.89
C THR A 226 -20.28 14.13 -5.38
N ASN A 227 -19.16 14.14 -6.12
CA ASN A 227 -19.17 14.42 -7.56
C ASN A 227 -18.42 13.38 -8.40
N ASP A 228 -18.02 12.27 -7.80
CA ASP A 228 -17.38 11.15 -8.51
C ASP A 228 -16.27 11.63 -9.48
N ALA A 229 -15.31 12.37 -8.94
CA ALA A 229 -14.41 13.17 -9.77
C ALA A 229 -13.39 12.28 -10.50
N HIS A 230 -13.37 12.34 -11.83
CA HIS A 230 -12.47 11.57 -12.70
C HIS A 230 -11.37 12.43 -13.34
N PHE A 231 -11.56 13.74 -13.38
CA PHE A 231 -10.60 14.71 -13.92
C PHE A 231 -10.54 15.98 -13.07
N VAL A 232 -9.46 16.75 -13.18
CA VAL A 232 -9.20 17.87 -12.25
C VAL A 232 -10.07 19.07 -12.57
N ASP A 233 -10.00 19.56 -13.80
CA ASP A 233 -10.67 20.79 -14.23
C ASP A 233 -11.74 20.50 -15.28
N LYS A 234 -12.76 21.35 -15.35
CA LYS A 234 -13.86 21.21 -16.32
C LYS A 234 -13.35 21.09 -17.76
N GLU A 235 -12.28 21.80 -18.09
CA GLU A 235 -11.63 21.81 -19.40
C GLU A 235 -10.97 20.47 -19.76
N ASN A 236 -10.72 19.60 -18.78
CA ASN A 236 -10.14 18.27 -19.00
C ASN A 236 -11.17 17.24 -19.50
N ALA A 237 -12.47 17.57 -19.52
CA ALA A 237 -13.52 16.65 -19.89
C ALA A 237 -13.36 16.02 -21.29
N GLU A 238 -12.85 16.77 -22.28
CA GLU A 238 -12.58 16.22 -23.62
C GLU A 238 -11.37 15.27 -23.62
N ALA A 239 -10.34 15.58 -22.84
CA ALA A 239 -9.19 14.69 -22.72
C ALA A 239 -9.58 13.37 -22.03
N HIS A 240 -10.45 13.45 -21.01
CA HIS A 240 -11.03 12.27 -20.36
C HIS A 240 -11.90 11.45 -21.34
N ASP A 241 -12.72 12.11 -22.16
CA ASP A 241 -13.51 11.45 -23.20
C ASP A 241 -12.64 10.67 -24.21
N HIS A 242 -11.46 11.18 -24.55
CA HIS A 242 -10.48 10.46 -25.37
C HIS A 242 -9.85 9.26 -24.63
N LEU A 243 -9.60 9.38 -23.33
CA LEU A 243 -9.12 8.26 -22.51
C LEU A 243 -10.13 7.10 -22.51
N LEU A 244 -11.43 7.39 -22.42
CA LEU A 244 -12.49 6.39 -22.54
C LEU A 244 -12.47 5.69 -23.91
N CYS A 245 -12.18 6.42 -24.99
CA CYS A 245 -12.04 5.83 -26.33
C CYS A 245 -10.86 4.84 -26.39
N ILE A 246 -9.72 5.19 -25.80
CA ILE A 246 -8.55 4.30 -25.69
C ILE A 246 -8.90 3.06 -24.86
N SER A 247 -9.54 3.25 -23.71
CA SER A 247 -9.96 2.20 -22.78
C SER A 247 -10.90 1.18 -23.42
N THR A 248 -11.88 1.68 -24.19
CA THR A 248 -12.93 0.85 -24.81
C THR A 248 -12.56 0.35 -26.22
N GLY A 249 -11.42 0.78 -26.76
CA GLY A 249 -11.01 0.47 -28.14
C GLY A 249 -11.99 1.01 -29.19
N LYS A 250 -12.62 2.15 -28.93
CA LYS A 250 -13.61 2.79 -29.81
C LYS A 250 -13.05 4.05 -30.44
N ASP A 251 -13.45 4.32 -31.67
CA ASP A 251 -13.13 5.57 -32.36
C ASP A 251 -13.96 6.74 -31.81
N ILE A 252 -13.41 7.96 -31.87
CA ILE A 252 -14.05 9.17 -31.33
C ILE A 252 -15.39 9.49 -32.01
N ASP A 253 -15.52 9.14 -33.29
CA ASP A 253 -16.71 9.35 -34.11
C ASP A 253 -17.69 8.16 -34.06
N ASP A 254 -17.36 7.05 -33.39
CA ASP A 254 -18.31 5.94 -33.17
C ASP A 254 -19.54 6.48 -32.40
N PRO A 255 -20.76 6.40 -32.98
CA PRO A 255 -21.97 6.92 -32.35
C PRO A 255 -22.39 6.13 -31.11
N THR A 256 -21.90 4.90 -30.95
CA THR A 256 -22.24 3.95 -29.87
C THR A 256 -21.22 3.89 -28.75
N ARG A 257 -20.13 4.68 -28.83
CA ARG A 257 -19.09 4.69 -27.81
C ARG A 257 -19.64 5.16 -26.46
N MET A 258 -18.96 4.75 -25.40
CA MET A 258 -19.25 5.21 -24.04
C MET A 258 -19.03 6.73 -23.95
N LEU A 259 -19.93 7.38 -23.23
CA LEU A 259 -19.88 8.81 -22.92
C LEU A 259 -20.13 8.99 -21.43
N TYR A 260 -19.33 9.86 -20.82
CA TYR A 260 -19.63 10.42 -19.51
C TYR A 260 -20.43 11.71 -19.66
N SER A 261 -20.93 12.25 -18.56
CA SER A 261 -21.69 13.52 -18.58
C SER A 261 -20.79 14.74 -18.82
N LYS A 262 -19.47 14.58 -18.67
CA LYS A 262 -18.48 15.66 -18.67
C LYS A 262 -18.66 16.62 -17.48
N GLN A 263 -19.34 16.17 -16.43
CA GLN A 263 -19.51 16.89 -15.16
C GLN A 263 -18.63 16.35 -14.04
N GLU A 264 -17.83 15.33 -14.30
CA GLU A 264 -17.01 14.59 -13.33
C GLU A 264 -15.66 15.28 -13.03
N TRP A 265 -15.61 16.63 -13.06
CA TRP A 265 -14.42 17.34 -12.60
C TRP A 265 -14.40 17.50 -11.08
N PHE A 266 -13.23 17.75 -10.52
CA PHE A 266 -13.07 18.12 -9.11
C PHE A 266 -13.63 19.53 -8.87
N LYS A 267 -14.94 19.61 -8.62
CA LYS A 267 -15.70 20.86 -8.42
C LYS A 267 -15.20 21.68 -7.24
N THR A 268 -15.32 23.00 -7.32
CA THR A 268 -15.10 23.89 -6.17
C THR A 268 -16.25 23.78 -5.16
N LYS A 269 -16.05 24.31 -3.95
CA LYS A 269 -17.13 24.39 -2.94
C LYS A 269 -18.33 25.19 -3.45
N GLU A 270 -18.09 26.30 -4.15
CA GLU A 270 -19.15 27.12 -4.74
C GLU A 270 -19.93 26.35 -5.82
N GLU A 271 -19.24 25.59 -6.67
CA GLU A 271 -19.88 24.76 -7.69
C GLU A 271 -20.71 23.64 -7.05
N MET A 272 -20.21 22.98 -6.00
CA MET A 272 -20.97 21.98 -5.26
C MET A 272 -22.18 22.58 -4.55
N TRP A 273 -22.04 23.79 -4.01
CA TRP A 273 -23.16 24.54 -3.42
C TRP A 273 -24.24 24.87 -4.45
N GLU A 274 -23.88 25.26 -5.67
CA GLU A 274 -24.87 25.47 -6.74
C GLU A 274 -25.68 24.20 -7.02
N VAL A 275 -25.03 23.02 -6.99
CA VAL A 275 -25.65 21.73 -7.30
C VAL A 275 -26.53 21.20 -6.16
N PHE A 276 -26.14 21.45 -4.89
CA PHE A 276 -26.75 20.83 -3.70
C PHE A 276 -27.30 21.82 -2.67
N SER A 277 -27.47 23.10 -3.01
CA SER A 277 -28.02 24.12 -2.10
C SER A 277 -29.43 23.81 -1.55
N ASP A 278 -30.17 22.91 -2.19
CA ASP A 278 -31.47 22.39 -1.74
C ASP A 278 -31.36 21.29 -0.67
N VAL A 279 -30.18 20.69 -0.48
CA VAL A 279 -29.88 19.66 0.54
C VAL A 279 -28.57 20.03 1.26
N PRO A 280 -28.52 21.18 1.97
CA PRO A 280 -27.29 21.68 2.58
C PRO A 280 -26.65 20.72 3.60
N GLU A 281 -27.46 19.89 4.27
CA GLU A 281 -26.99 18.86 5.19
C GLU A 281 -26.09 17.83 4.50
N ALA A 282 -26.30 17.52 3.22
CA ALA A 282 -25.46 16.57 2.49
C ALA A 282 -24.04 17.10 2.28
N MET A 283 -23.87 18.42 2.15
CA MET A 283 -22.55 19.07 2.14
C MET A 283 -21.94 19.08 3.53
N ALA A 284 -22.69 19.49 4.55
CA ALA A 284 -22.20 19.56 5.93
C ALA A 284 -21.73 18.19 6.46
N ASN A 285 -22.42 17.10 6.11
CA ASN A 285 -22.05 15.74 6.50
C ASN A 285 -20.71 15.27 5.87
N THR A 286 -20.23 15.89 4.78
CA THR A 286 -18.87 15.63 4.27
C THR A 286 -17.80 16.06 5.28
N ILE A 287 -18.05 17.15 6.01
CA ILE A 287 -17.17 17.66 7.06
C ILE A 287 -17.28 16.81 8.32
N GLU A 288 -18.47 16.28 8.63
CA GLU A 288 -18.60 15.29 9.72
C GLU A 288 -17.72 14.06 9.46
N ILE A 289 -17.75 13.51 8.24
CA ILE A 289 -16.87 12.40 7.85
C ILE A 289 -15.40 12.81 7.99
N LEU A 290 -15.02 14.00 7.51
CA LEU A 290 -13.67 14.53 7.69
C LEU A 290 -13.27 14.56 9.17
N ASP A 291 -14.14 15.02 10.06
CA ASP A 291 -13.85 15.17 11.48
C ASP A 291 -13.75 13.83 12.21
N LYS A 292 -14.39 12.77 11.71
CA LYS A 292 -14.22 11.38 12.19
C LYS A 292 -12.87 10.74 11.82
N VAL A 293 -12.18 11.26 10.79
CA VAL A 293 -10.92 10.68 10.29
C VAL A 293 -9.70 11.24 11.04
N GLU A 294 -8.77 10.37 11.42
CA GLU A 294 -7.48 10.71 12.01
C GLU A 294 -6.40 10.91 10.94
N ILE A 295 -5.38 11.73 11.25
CA ILE A 295 -4.16 11.79 10.43
C ILE A 295 -3.17 10.78 11.00
N TYR A 296 -2.84 9.75 10.23
CA TYR A 296 -1.87 8.72 10.60
C TYR A 296 -0.79 8.55 9.53
N SER A 297 0.35 7.98 9.94
CA SER A 297 1.49 7.72 9.06
C SER A 297 1.40 6.31 8.48
N LEU A 298 1.73 6.17 7.20
CA LEU A 298 1.93 4.86 6.55
C LEU A 298 3.40 4.43 6.56
N ASP A 299 4.31 5.32 6.93
CA ASP A 299 5.73 5.01 7.05
C ASP A 299 5.97 4.10 8.27
N HIS A 300 6.73 3.03 8.07
CA HIS A 300 7.13 2.10 9.11
C HIS A 300 8.63 1.80 9.00
N ASP A 301 9.23 1.40 10.13
CA ASP A 301 10.61 0.90 10.11
C ASP A 301 10.70 -0.42 9.32
N PRO A 302 11.85 -0.75 8.72
CA PRO A 302 12.05 -2.00 7.99
C PRO A 302 11.61 -3.23 8.79
N ILE A 303 10.83 -4.10 8.14
CA ILE A 303 10.40 -5.37 8.69
C ILE A 303 11.33 -6.45 8.12
N MET A 304 12.17 -7.02 8.98
CA MET A 304 13.08 -8.10 8.61
C MET A 304 12.47 -9.44 9.01
N PRO A 305 12.31 -10.40 8.08
CA PRO A 305 11.90 -11.75 8.43
C PRO A 305 12.94 -12.42 9.34
N PHE A 306 12.47 -13.30 10.23
CA PHE A 306 13.37 -14.08 11.06
C PHE A 306 13.89 -15.30 10.30
N PHE A 307 15.21 -15.47 10.28
CA PHE A 307 15.82 -16.66 9.73
C PHE A 307 15.68 -17.88 10.67
N PRO A 308 15.17 -19.04 10.22
CA PRO A 308 15.08 -20.21 11.08
C PRO A 308 16.46 -20.86 11.30
N ILE A 309 17.12 -20.51 12.40
CA ILE A 309 18.43 -21.06 12.78
C ILE A 309 18.24 -22.50 13.31
N PRO A 310 19.06 -23.48 12.89
CA PRO A 310 18.94 -24.86 13.36
C PRO A 310 19.10 -24.98 14.88
N GLU A 311 18.22 -25.74 15.53
CA GLU A 311 18.28 -25.99 16.98
C GLU A 311 19.62 -26.61 17.43
N SER A 312 20.32 -27.32 16.55
CA SER A 312 21.65 -27.86 16.83
C SER A 312 22.71 -26.79 17.09
N PHE A 313 22.48 -25.55 16.63
CA PHE A 313 23.34 -24.41 16.95
C PHE A 313 22.95 -23.75 18.27
N GLY A 314 21.64 -23.75 18.58
CA GLY A 314 21.07 -23.26 19.84
C GLY A 314 19.70 -22.62 19.63
N THR A 315 19.20 -21.95 20.67
CA THR A 315 17.93 -21.21 20.66
C THR A 315 18.10 -19.75 21.11
N GLU A 316 17.14 -18.90 20.76
CA GLU A 316 17.15 -17.50 21.19
C GLU A 316 17.09 -17.37 22.73
N GLU A 317 16.37 -18.26 23.41
CA GLU A 317 16.29 -18.28 24.88
C GLU A 317 17.64 -18.60 25.53
N GLU A 318 18.44 -19.48 24.94
CA GLU A 318 19.79 -19.76 25.41
C GLU A 318 20.70 -18.53 25.26
N TRP A 319 20.58 -17.78 24.17
CA TRP A 319 21.32 -16.53 23.97
C TRP A 319 20.92 -15.47 24.99
N ARG A 320 19.63 -15.38 25.32
CA ARG A 320 19.11 -14.50 26.39
C ARG A 320 19.66 -14.83 27.77
N LYS A 321 19.90 -16.12 28.06
CA LYS A 321 20.52 -16.55 29.32
C LYS A 321 22.03 -16.38 29.33
N LYS A 322 22.67 -16.44 28.16
CA LYS A 322 24.13 -16.43 28.02
C LYS A 322 24.74 -15.03 28.07
N PHE A 323 24.05 -14.03 27.54
CA PHE A 323 24.54 -12.66 27.44
C PHE A 323 23.76 -11.72 28.35
N THR A 324 24.46 -10.82 29.05
CA THR A 324 23.82 -9.73 29.79
C THR A 324 23.59 -8.52 28.89
N GLU A 325 22.66 -7.63 29.27
CA GLU A 325 22.46 -6.36 28.57
C GLU A 325 23.74 -5.52 28.51
N GLN A 326 24.56 -5.51 29.58
CA GLN A 326 25.84 -4.82 29.56
C GLN A 326 26.81 -5.39 28.53
N GLN A 327 26.89 -6.73 28.40
CA GLN A 327 27.75 -7.36 27.40
C GLN A 327 27.28 -7.03 25.98
N LEU A 328 25.97 -7.02 25.75
CA LEU A 328 25.40 -6.61 24.47
C LEU A 328 25.66 -5.12 24.21
N TYR A 329 25.49 -4.27 25.22
CA TYR A 329 25.79 -2.85 25.10
C TYR A 329 27.25 -2.65 24.69
N ASP A 330 28.19 -3.25 25.41
CA ASP A 330 29.62 -3.14 25.13
C ASP A 330 29.93 -3.60 23.71
N GLU A 331 29.41 -4.76 23.30
CA GLU A 331 29.69 -5.35 21.98
C GLU A 331 29.07 -4.58 20.81
N PHE A 332 27.87 -3.99 20.98
CA PHE A 332 27.21 -3.24 19.92
C PHE A 332 27.64 -1.78 19.86
N THR A 333 28.33 -1.28 20.89
CA THR A 333 28.81 0.10 21.00
C THR A 333 30.32 0.24 20.90
N SER A 334 31.07 -0.86 20.78
CA SER A 334 32.50 -0.88 20.45
C SER A 334 32.76 -1.15 18.98
N ASP A 335 34.03 -1.07 18.56
CA ASP A 335 34.50 -1.60 17.28
C ASP A 335 34.66 -3.14 17.30
N GLU A 336 35.14 -3.73 16.19
CA GLU A 336 35.34 -5.16 16.04
C GLU A 336 36.38 -5.76 17.00
N ASN A 337 37.22 -4.93 17.61
CA ASN A 337 38.24 -5.30 18.57
C ASN A 337 37.81 -5.10 20.03
N GLY A 338 36.57 -4.64 20.27
CA GLY A 338 36.10 -4.31 21.62
C GLY A 338 36.70 -2.99 22.13
N GLN A 339 37.23 -2.16 21.24
CA GLN A 339 37.83 -0.87 21.54
C GLN A 339 36.90 0.26 21.06
N ASN A 340 37.31 1.51 21.27
CA ASN A 340 36.62 2.70 20.74
C ASN A 340 35.11 2.74 21.07
N GLN A 341 34.76 2.45 22.32
CA GLN A 341 33.36 2.47 22.77
C GLN A 341 32.73 3.86 22.56
N LEU A 342 31.52 3.87 22.01
CA LEU A 342 30.74 5.09 21.81
C LEU A 342 30.46 5.79 23.15
N SER A 343 30.21 7.10 23.08
CA SER A 343 29.74 7.82 24.25
C SER A 343 28.40 7.23 24.74
N PRO A 344 28.08 7.31 26.05
CA PRO A 344 26.82 6.77 26.58
C PRO A 344 25.56 7.24 25.82
N GLU A 345 25.53 8.51 25.41
CA GLU A 345 24.42 9.08 24.65
C GLU A 345 24.28 8.46 23.25
N GLU A 346 25.40 8.29 22.54
CA GLU A 346 25.43 7.68 21.20
C GLU A 346 25.13 6.18 21.26
N GLY A 347 25.63 5.50 22.28
CA GLY A 347 25.38 4.07 22.52
C GLY A 347 23.89 3.79 22.74
N GLU A 348 23.25 4.50 23.66
CA GLU A 348 21.81 4.37 23.91
C GLU A 348 20.96 4.67 22.66
N LYS A 349 21.34 5.70 21.91
CA LYS A 349 20.68 6.03 20.63
C LYS A 349 20.83 4.91 19.61
N LYS A 350 21.98 4.25 19.55
CA LYS A 350 22.23 3.10 18.66
C LYS A 350 21.36 1.90 19.06
N ILE A 351 21.30 1.58 20.35
CA ILE A 351 20.46 0.47 20.86
C ILE A 351 18.98 0.73 20.58
N SER A 352 18.51 1.95 20.84
CA SER A 352 17.15 2.37 20.54
C SER A 352 16.82 2.21 19.05
N LYS A 353 17.73 2.61 18.15
CA LYS A 353 17.57 2.47 16.70
C LYS A 353 17.53 1.02 16.22
N LEU A 354 18.23 0.11 16.90
CA LEU A 354 18.15 -1.32 16.64
C LEU A 354 16.89 -1.99 17.24
N GLY A 355 16.04 -1.21 17.92
CA GLY A 355 14.77 -1.64 18.51
C GLY A 355 14.88 -2.23 19.92
N GLY A 356 15.94 -1.89 20.65
CA GLY A 356 16.11 -2.26 22.07
C GLY A 356 16.68 -3.66 22.31
N TYR A 357 16.93 -3.99 23.58
CA TYR A 357 17.61 -5.22 23.98
C TYR A 357 16.93 -6.50 23.50
N GLU A 358 15.59 -6.51 23.46
CA GLU A 358 14.81 -7.63 22.93
C GLU A 358 15.19 -7.98 21.49
N LYS A 359 15.33 -6.98 20.61
CA LYS A 359 15.80 -7.21 19.23
C LYS A 359 17.30 -7.51 19.18
N LEU A 360 18.10 -6.95 20.08
CA LEU A 360 19.54 -7.22 20.13
C LEU A 360 19.86 -8.69 20.41
N TYR A 361 19.11 -9.37 21.29
CA TYR A 361 19.31 -10.81 21.50
C TYR A 361 19.11 -11.59 20.20
N ARG A 362 18.06 -11.25 19.44
CA ARG A 362 17.79 -11.85 18.14
C ARG A 362 18.92 -11.56 17.14
N ILE A 363 19.34 -10.30 17.02
CA ILE A 363 20.44 -9.88 16.13
C ILE A 363 21.75 -10.58 16.51
N LYS A 364 22.05 -10.72 17.81
CA LYS A 364 23.24 -11.41 18.31
C LYS A 364 23.21 -12.89 17.95
N PHE A 365 22.06 -13.53 18.11
CA PHE A 365 21.88 -14.94 17.76
C PHE A 365 22.10 -15.20 16.27
N GLU A 366 21.52 -14.36 15.42
CA GLU A 366 21.75 -14.39 13.96
C GLU A 366 23.19 -14.06 13.60
N ALA A 367 23.83 -13.09 14.26
CA ALA A 367 25.22 -12.72 14.03
C ALA A 367 26.19 -13.86 14.33
N ASP A 368 25.99 -14.59 15.41
CA ASP A 368 26.85 -15.72 15.79
C ASP A 368 26.71 -16.88 14.80
N TYR A 369 25.49 -17.15 14.35
CA TYR A 369 25.25 -18.18 13.34
C TYR A 369 25.84 -17.78 11.99
N LEU A 370 25.67 -16.52 11.58
CA LEU A 370 26.27 -15.96 10.38
C LEU A 370 27.81 -16.06 10.45
N ALA A 371 28.40 -15.73 11.59
CA ALA A 371 29.84 -15.84 11.80
C ALA A 371 30.33 -17.28 11.63
N LYS A 372 29.64 -18.26 12.21
CA LYS A 372 29.95 -19.69 12.03
C LYS A 372 29.98 -20.04 10.53
N LEU A 373 28.93 -19.70 9.78
CA LEU A 373 28.85 -19.99 8.35
C LEU A 373 29.93 -19.28 7.54
N ALA A 374 30.22 -18.02 7.87
CA ALA A 374 31.25 -17.22 7.20
C ALA A 374 32.65 -17.81 7.41
N TYR A 375 33.02 -18.22 8.63
CA TYR A 375 34.33 -18.84 8.90
C TYR A 375 34.44 -20.23 8.26
N GLU A 376 33.39 -21.06 8.30
CA GLU A 376 33.37 -22.33 7.58
C GLU A 376 33.52 -22.13 6.06
N GLY A 377 32.89 -21.08 5.53
CA GLY A 377 33.06 -20.63 4.15
C GLY A 377 34.48 -20.18 3.84
N ALA A 378 35.10 -19.40 4.73
CA ALA A 378 36.47 -18.95 4.59
C ALA A 378 37.46 -20.12 4.59
N GLU A 379 37.28 -21.12 5.45
CA GLU A 379 38.10 -22.35 5.43
C GLU A 379 38.00 -23.07 4.07
N ARG A 380 36.79 -23.13 3.48
CA ARG A 380 36.58 -23.75 2.16
C ARG A 380 37.21 -22.96 1.01
N ARG A 381 37.17 -21.62 1.07
CA ARG A 381 37.57 -20.73 -0.04
C ARG A 381 39.06 -20.36 0.00
N TYR A 382 39.61 -20.13 1.19
CA TYR A 382 40.98 -19.66 1.39
C TYR A 382 41.90 -20.72 2.02
N GLY A 383 41.35 -21.84 2.48
CA GLY A 383 42.10 -22.96 3.07
C GLY A 383 42.19 -22.91 4.59
N LYS A 384 42.86 -23.93 5.14
CA LYS A 384 43.09 -24.10 6.59
C LYS A 384 44.60 -24.25 6.86
N PRO A 385 45.24 -23.35 7.64
CA PRO A 385 44.66 -22.20 8.33
C PRO A 385 44.19 -21.09 7.38
N ILE A 386 43.18 -20.32 7.81
CA ILE A 386 42.71 -19.13 7.08
C ILE A 386 43.81 -18.05 7.18
N PRO A 387 44.18 -17.35 6.09
CA PRO A 387 45.15 -16.25 6.15
C PRO A 387 44.71 -15.12 7.09
N ASP A 388 45.64 -14.53 7.84
CA ASP A 388 45.35 -13.49 8.84
C ASP A 388 44.58 -12.28 8.25
N GLU A 389 44.96 -11.83 7.05
CA GLU A 389 44.26 -10.74 6.35
C GLU A 389 42.77 -11.06 6.08
N VAL A 390 42.45 -12.32 5.75
CA VAL A 390 41.08 -12.77 5.55
C VAL A 390 40.33 -12.81 6.88
N VAL A 391 40.98 -13.27 7.95
CA VAL A 391 40.38 -13.31 9.30
C VAL A 391 40.01 -11.91 9.76
N GLU A 392 40.93 -10.94 9.64
CA GLU A 392 40.68 -9.56 10.02
C GLU A 392 39.55 -8.94 9.19
N ARG A 393 39.53 -9.18 7.87
CA ARG A 393 38.45 -8.67 7.02
C ARG A 393 37.09 -9.30 7.33
N VAL A 394 37.01 -10.62 7.53
CA VAL A 394 35.77 -11.31 7.91
C VAL A 394 35.26 -10.79 9.26
N LYS A 395 36.16 -10.62 10.23
CA LYS A 395 35.84 -10.09 11.56
C LYS A 395 35.26 -8.67 11.48
N PHE A 396 35.90 -7.78 10.73
CA PHE A 396 35.42 -6.42 10.49
C PHE A 396 34.03 -6.41 9.84
N GLU A 397 33.86 -7.13 8.72
CA GLU A 397 32.58 -7.15 7.99
C GLU A 397 31.43 -7.72 8.84
N LEU A 398 31.65 -8.83 9.56
CA LEU A 398 30.66 -9.41 10.46
C LEU A 398 30.27 -8.46 11.59
N HIS A 399 31.23 -7.71 12.13
CA HIS A 399 30.96 -6.70 13.15
C HIS A 399 30.06 -5.58 12.60
N ILE A 400 30.34 -5.07 11.40
CA ILE A 400 29.50 -4.06 10.75
C ILE A 400 28.09 -4.60 10.48
N MET A 401 27.96 -5.80 9.90
CA MET A 401 26.65 -6.43 9.65
C MET A 401 25.82 -6.56 10.93
N LYS A 402 26.45 -7.02 12.03
CA LYS A 402 25.82 -7.16 13.35
C LYS A 402 25.38 -5.81 13.91
N THR A 403 26.27 -4.82 13.93
CA THR A 403 25.99 -3.52 14.55
C THR A 403 25.02 -2.66 13.75
N MET A 404 24.81 -2.97 12.47
CA MET A 404 23.75 -2.38 11.64
C MET A 404 22.41 -3.15 11.72
N GLY A 405 22.38 -4.33 12.35
CA GLY A 405 21.16 -5.14 12.52
C GLY A 405 20.77 -5.98 11.29
N PHE A 406 21.73 -6.28 10.40
CA PHE A 406 21.48 -7.04 9.17
C PHE A 406 21.91 -8.52 9.13
N PRO A 407 22.32 -9.22 10.22
CA PRO A 407 22.71 -10.64 10.08
C PRO A 407 21.62 -11.54 9.47
N GLY A 408 20.36 -11.40 9.91
CA GLY A 408 19.22 -12.14 9.35
C GLY A 408 19.04 -11.94 7.85
N TYR A 409 19.30 -10.73 7.33
CA TYR A 409 19.26 -10.45 5.90
C TYR A 409 20.26 -11.33 5.12
N PHE A 410 21.51 -11.38 5.57
CA PHE A 410 22.55 -12.20 4.93
C PHE A 410 22.25 -13.70 5.05
N LEU A 411 21.67 -14.13 6.17
CA LEU A 411 21.25 -15.51 6.36
C LEU A 411 20.14 -15.90 5.37
N ILE A 412 19.13 -15.06 5.18
CA ILE A 412 18.05 -15.29 4.19
C ILE A 412 18.63 -15.32 2.78
N VAL A 413 19.49 -14.35 2.45
CA VAL A 413 20.05 -14.21 1.10
C VAL A 413 20.95 -15.40 0.74
N GLN A 414 21.87 -15.80 1.60
CA GLN A 414 22.72 -16.97 1.32
C GLN A 414 21.89 -18.25 1.19
N ASP A 415 20.79 -18.36 1.92
CA ASP A 415 19.98 -19.56 2.02
C ASP A 415 19.24 -19.87 0.72
N PHE A 416 18.51 -18.90 0.14
CA PHE A 416 17.87 -19.14 -1.17
C PHE A 416 18.90 -19.27 -2.30
N ILE A 417 20.04 -18.57 -2.20
CA ILE A 417 21.11 -18.64 -3.22
C ILE A 417 21.79 -20.00 -3.23
N ASN A 418 22.12 -20.54 -2.05
CA ASN A 418 22.77 -21.83 -1.95
C ASN A 418 21.79 -22.96 -2.27
N SER A 419 20.53 -22.87 -1.81
CA SER A 419 19.48 -23.83 -2.16
C SER A 419 19.20 -23.87 -3.66
N ALA A 420 19.23 -22.71 -4.34
CA ALA A 420 19.12 -22.64 -5.79
C ALA A 420 20.19 -23.51 -6.49
N ARG A 421 21.45 -23.45 -6.04
CA ARG A 421 22.54 -24.22 -6.65
C ARG A 421 22.54 -25.70 -6.25
N ASP A 422 22.42 -25.94 -4.96
CA ASP A 422 22.77 -27.24 -4.37
C ASP A 422 21.57 -28.19 -4.35
N GLU A 423 20.34 -27.65 -4.30
CA GLU A 423 19.11 -28.44 -4.20
C GLU A 423 18.25 -28.36 -5.47
N LEU A 424 18.13 -27.16 -6.06
CA LEU A 424 17.20 -26.92 -7.18
C LEU A 424 17.85 -27.07 -8.56
N GLY A 425 19.18 -27.17 -8.62
CA GLY A 425 19.94 -27.27 -9.87
C GLY A 425 19.86 -26.02 -10.74
N VAL A 426 19.63 -24.85 -10.12
CA VAL A 426 19.52 -23.53 -10.78
C VAL A 426 20.91 -22.90 -10.87
N MET A 427 21.25 -22.37 -12.04
CA MET A 427 22.48 -21.63 -12.24
C MET A 427 22.35 -20.24 -11.62
N VAL A 428 23.31 -19.90 -10.76
CA VAL A 428 23.38 -18.58 -10.12
C VAL A 428 24.60 -17.84 -10.64
N GLY A 429 24.39 -16.59 -11.05
CA GLY A 429 25.43 -15.69 -11.49
C GLY A 429 26.49 -15.42 -10.40
N PRO A 430 27.63 -14.80 -10.77
CA PRO A 430 28.72 -14.56 -9.83
C PRO A 430 28.45 -13.49 -8.76
N GLY A 431 27.26 -12.86 -8.80
CA GLY A 431 26.91 -11.67 -8.03
C GLY A 431 27.07 -10.40 -8.87
N ARG A 432 26.26 -9.39 -8.57
CA ARG A 432 26.29 -8.08 -9.22
C ARG A 432 26.30 -6.94 -8.19
N SER A 433 26.54 -5.73 -8.68
CA SER A 433 26.55 -4.51 -7.86
C SER A 433 27.57 -4.57 -6.70
N SER A 434 27.34 -3.80 -5.64
CA SER A 434 28.27 -3.61 -4.53
C SER A 434 28.45 -4.84 -3.65
N ALA A 435 27.49 -5.78 -3.62
CA ALA A 435 27.59 -7.02 -2.81
C ALA A 435 28.87 -7.83 -3.08
N ALA A 436 29.44 -7.73 -4.29
CA ALA A 436 30.72 -8.35 -4.66
C ALA A 436 31.94 -7.84 -3.87
N GLY A 437 31.83 -6.72 -3.14
CA GLY A 437 32.91 -6.17 -2.31
C GLY A 437 33.04 -6.79 -0.90
N SER A 438 32.14 -7.70 -0.53
CA SER A 438 32.14 -8.33 0.80
C SER A 438 32.80 -9.72 0.79
N VAL A 439 33.84 -9.90 1.62
CA VAL A 439 34.45 -11.22 1.88
C VAL A 439 33.43 -12.15 2.52
N VAL A 440 32.62 -11.64 3.45
CA VAL A 440 31.56 -12.44 4.08
C VAL A 440 30.55 -12.94 3.04
N ALA A 441 30.11 -12.09 2.11
CA ALA A 441 29.22 -12.52 1.02
C ALA A 441 29.87 -13.59 0.13
N TYR A 442 31.16 -13.48 -0.16
CA TYR A 442 31.91 -14.50 -0.92
C TYR A 442 32.03 -15.83 -0.15
N CYS A 443 32.34 -15.77 1.15
CA CYS A 443 32.46 -16.94 2.02
C CYS A 443 31.14 -17.68 2.21
N LEU A 444 30.03 -16.94 2.35
CA LEU A 444 28.67 -17.49 2.41
C LEU A 444 28.19 -18.04 1.06
N GLY A 445 28.93 -17.77 -0.02
CA GLY A 445 28.52 -18.14 -1.37
C GLY A 445 27.41 -17.27 -1.92
N ILE A 446 27.14 -16.09 -1.38
CA ILE A 446 26.24 -15.10 -2.01
C ILE A 446 26.85 -14.66 -3.35
N THR A 447 28.16 -14.36 -3.34
CA THR A 447 28.93 -14.00 -4.54
C THR A 447 29.96 -15.07 -4.87
N LYS A 448 30.53 -15.02 -6.09
CA LYS A 448 31.61 -15.92 -6.56
C LYS A 448 32.90 -15.18 -6.91
N ILE A 449 32.96 -13.88 -6.68
CA ILE A 449 34.13 -13.05 -6.94
C ILE A 449 34.86 -12.83 -5.61
N ASP A 450 36.14 -13.20 -5.55
CA ASP A 450 37.00 -12.96 -4.39
C ASP A 450 37.34 -11.46 -4.31
N PRO A 451 36.79 -10.71 -3.34
CA PRO A 451 36.97 -9.27 -3.28
C PRO A 451 38.41 -8.87 -2.95
N LEU A 452 39.15 -9.65 -2.16
CA LEU A 452 40.54 -9.33 -1.79
C LEU A 452 41.46 -9.44 -3.00
N LYS A 453 41.23 -10.45 -3.86
CA LYS A 453 41.99 -10.62 -5.09
C LYS A 453 41.85 -9.43 -6.06
N TYR A 454 40.68 -8.81 -6.10
CA TYR A 454 40.37 -7.72 -7.04
C TYR A 454 40.29 -6.34 -6.38
N ASP A 455 40.72 -6.22 -5.12
CA ASP A 455 40.70 -4.97 -4.35
C ASP A 455 39.32 -4.30 -4.33
N LEU A 456 38.28 -5.11 -4.09
CA LEU A 456 36.91 -4.63 -3.98
C LEU A 456 36.61 -4.17 -2.54
N LEU A 457 35.99 -2.99 -2.44
CA LEU A 457 35.76 -2.30 -1.18
C LEU A 457 34.43 -2.69 -0.55
N PHE A 458 34.45 -3.11 0.72
CA PHE A 458 33.26 -3.45 1.49
C PHE A 458 32.43 -2.22 1.81
N GLU A 459 33.08 -1.08 2.05
CA GLU A 459 32.45 0.19 2.44
C GLU A 459 31.59 0.78 1.32
N ARG A 460 31.83 0.37 0.08
CA ARG A 460 30.95 0.69 -1.06
C ARG A 460 29.63 -0.08 -1.01
N PHE A 461 29.61 -1.22 -0.32
CA PHE A 461 28.43 -2.04 -0.10
C PHE A 461 27.71 -1.65 1.19
N LEU A 462 28.41 -1.70 2.31
CA LEU A 462 27.91 -1.31 3.62
C LEU A 462 28.80 -0.24 4.22
N ASN A 463 28.30 1.00 4.20
CA ASN A 463 29.03 2.13 4.76
C ASN A 463 28.74 2.23 6.29
N PRO A 464 29.77 2.10 7.16
CA PRO A 464 29.58 2.16 8.61
C PRO A 464 29.03 3.51 9.10
N ASP A 465 29.30 4.60 8.38
CA ASP A 465 28.85 5.95 8.73
C ASP A 465 27.39 6.22 8.32
N ARG A 466 26.78 5.33 7.52
CA ARG A 466 25.41 5.49 7.02
C ARG A 466 24.65 4.18 7.11
N ILE A 467 23.84 4.03 8.16
CA ILE A 467 22.91 2.92 8.29
C ILE A 467 21.79 3.07 7.24
N SER A 468 21.96 2.38 6.12
CA SER A 468 20.94 2.10 5.11
C SER A 468 20.89 0.59 4.88
N LEU A 469 19.69 0.08 4.56
CA LEU A 469 19.53 -1.31 4.14
C LEU A 469 20.42 -1.59 2.92
N PRO A 470 21.25 -2.65 2.95
CA PRO A 470 21.95 -3.11 1.76
C PRO A 470 20.96 -3.67 0.75
N ASP A 471 21.34 -3.58 -0.53
CA ASP A 471 20.60 -4.18 -1.63
C ASP A 471 21.47 -5.27 -2.28
N ILE A 472 20.99 -6.51 -2.29
CA ILE A 472 21.67 -7.67 -2.87
C ILE A 472 20.79 -8.24 -3.99
N ASP A 473 21.08 -7.79 -5.21
CA ASP A 473 20.50 -8.39 -6.41
C ASP A 473 21.24 -9.67 -6.79
N THR A 474 20.47 -10.69 -7.17
CA THR A 474 21.01 -11.99 -7.61
C THR A 474 20.49 -12.38 -8.97
N ASP A 475 21.39 -12.94 -9.77
CA ASP A 475 21.09 -13.49 -11.10
C ASP A 475 20.84 -14.99 -11.05
N PHE A 476 19.70 -15.39 -11.60
CA PHE A 476 19.33 -16.78 -11.84
C PHE A 476 19.16 -17.00 -13.35
N ASP A 477 19.36 -18.23 -13.83
CA ASP A 477 18.90 -18.56 -15.18
C ASP A 477 17.37 -18.44 -15.29
N ASP A 478 16.89 -18.07 -16.47
CA ASP A 478 15.49 -17.72 -16.70
C ASP A 478 14.54 -18.89 -16.37
N ASP A 479 14.94 -20.13 -16.69
CA ASP A 479 14.14 -21.34 -16.44
C ASP A 479 14.09 -21.70 -14.94
N GLY A 480 15.15 -21.37 -14.20
CA GLY A 480 15.33 -21.69 -12.79
C GLY A 480 14.73 -20.65 -11.83
N ARG A 481 14.59 -19.40 -12.24
CA ARG A 481 14.11 -18.30 -11.39
C ARG A 481 12.78 -18.62 -10.70
N GLY A 482 11.81 -19.18 -11.43
CA GLY A 482 10.50 -19.54 -10.87
C GLY A 482 10.57 -20.58 -9.75
N LYS A 483 11.54 -21.51 -9.79
CA LYS A 483 11.75 -22.51 -8.74
C LYS A 483 12.27 -21.86 -7.45
N VAL A 484 13.17 -20.89 -7.59
CA VAL A 484 13.74 -20.15 -6.44
C VAL A 484 12.65 -19.32 -5.76
N LEU A 485 11.81 -18.62 -6.54
CA LEU A 485 10.68 -17.86 -6.00
C LEU A 485 9.72 -18.75 -5.23
N LYS A 486 9.31 -19.88 -5.82
CA LYS A 486 8.46 -20.85 -5.13
C LYS A 486 9.09 -21.39 -3.85
N TRP A 487 10.39 -21.69 -3.87
CA TRP A 487 11.11 -22.16 -2.68
C TRP A 487 11.11 -21.10 -1.56
N VAL A 488 11.24 -19.82 -1.92
CA VAL A 488 11.15 -18.70 -0.96
C VAL A 488 9.74 -18.62 -0.37
N GLU A 489 8.70 -18.73 -1.19
CA GLU A 489 7.31 -18.75 -0.72
C GLU A 489 7.03 -19.94 0.21
N ASP A 490 7.44 -21.15 -0.18
CA ASP A 490 7.26 -22.39 0.60
C ASP A 490 7.97 -22.28 1.97
N LYS A 491 9.12 -21.59 2.04
CA LYS A 491 9.92 -21.47 3.26
C LYS A 491 9.50 -20.33 4.18
N TYR A 492 9.16 -19.17 3.62
CA TYR A 492 8.86 -17.94 4.37
C TYR A 492 7.36 -17.63 4.45
N GLY A 493 6.51 -18.47 3.86
CA GLY A 493 5.06 -18.34 3.86
C GLY A 493 4.56 -17.58 2.63
N HIS A 494 3.59 -18.15 1.92
CA HIS A 494 2.99 -17.54 0.73
C HIS A 494 2.34 -16.18 1.05
N GLU A 495 1.78 -16.02 2.25
CA GLU A 495 1.16 -14.77 2.70
C GLU A 495 2.16 -13.64 2.99
N ASN A 496 3.46 -13.96 3.10
CA ASN A 496 4.53 -13.01 3.37
C ASN A 496 5.38 -12.69 2.13
N CYS A 497 5.07 -13.31 0.98
CA CYS A 497 5.86 -13.21 -0.24
C CYS A 497 4.99 -12.67 -1.39
N ALA A 498 5.42 -11.58 -2.00
CA ALA A 498 4.74 -11.01 -3.17
C ALA A 498 5.76 -10.33 -4.10
N HIS A 499 5.40 -10.22 -5.38
CA HIS A 499 6.16 -9.40 -6.32
C HIS A 499 5.85 -7.92 -6.13
N ILE A 500 6.87 -7.07 -6.30
CA ILE A 500 6.69 -5.62 -6.35
C ILE A 500 6.04 -5.27 -7.70
N ILE A 501 4.89 -4.61 -7.66
CA ILE A 501 4.19 -4.12 -8.86
C ILE A 501 5.00 -3.03 -9.57
N THR A 502 4.90 -2.98 -10.90
CA THR A 502 5.48 -1.92 -11.73
C THR A 502 4.36 -1.27 -12.54
N TYR A 503 4.16 0.03 -12.38
CA TYR A 503 3.22 0.80 -13.19
C TYR A 503 3.94 1.39 -14.40
N ALA A 504 3.54 0.97 -15.60
CA ALA A 504 4.04 1.58 -16.82
C ALA A 504 3.36 2.93 -17.05
N THR A 505 4.15 3.99 -17.19
CA THR A 505 3.66 5.29 -17.65
C THR A 505 3.51 5.28 -19.16
N MET A 506 2.42 5.84 -19.69
CA MET A 506 2.26 6.06 -21.13
C MET A 506 3.44 6.92 -21.64
N ALA A 507 4.21 6.36 -22.57
CA ALA A 507 5.46 6.93 -23.09
C ALA A 507 5.23 7.99 -24.17
#